data_AF-A0A1S2PWT4-F1
#
_entry.id   AF-A0A1S2PWT4-F1
#
_cell.length_a   1.000
_cell.length_b   1.000
_cell.length_c   1.000
_cell.angle_alpha   90.00
_cell.angle_beta   90.00
_cell.angle_gamma   90.00
#
_symmetry.space_group_name_H-M   'P 1'
#
loop_
_entity.id
_entity.type
_entity.pdbx_description
1 polymer ?
#
loop_
_entity_poly.entity_id
_entity_poly.type
_entity_poly.pdbx_seq_one_letter_code
_entity_poly.pdbx_strand_id
1 'polypeptide(L)'
;MLYQVLRIVMVDAAESVPGTDPDRCGFTIALQAARDQVVTACDVITTTPGPAGTIGHRVLSGLLSLRRPRVSTRKVKSPVPLQRTLRRRQARDRRPVTGLDITVQVRRRTAAPADRLTR
;
A
#
# COMPACT_ATOMS: atom_id res chain seq x y z
N MET A 1 13.11 8.52 -5.15
CA MET A 1 12.98 7.54 -6.24
C MET A 1 13.10 6.10 -5.75
N LEU A 2 14.19 5.69 -5.07
CA LEU A 2 14.36 4.31 -4.56
C LEU A 2 13.18 3.77 -3.75
N TYR A 3 12.68 4.56 -2.78
CA TYR A 3 11.53 4.18 -1.96
C TYR A 3 10.31 3.80 -2.82
N GLN A 4 10.02 4.59 -3.86
CA GLN A 4 8.85 4.36 -4.72
C GLN A 4 9.03 3.09 -5.55
N VAL A 5 10.22 2.87 -6.10
CA VAL A 5 10.54 1.65 -6.85
C VAL A 5 10.38 0.41 -5.97
N LEU A 6 10.92 0.43 -4.76
CA LEU A 6 10.74 -0.67 -3.81
C LEU A 6 9.27 -0.88 -3.47
N ARG A 7 8.47 0.19 -3.34
CA ARG A 7 7.04 0.06 -3.06
C ARG A 7 6.27 -0.58 -4.21
N ILE A 8 6.63 -0.28 -5.46
CA ILE A 8 6.05 -0.93 -6.65
C ILE A 8 6.39 -2.42 -6.65
N VAL A 9 7.66 -2.79 -6.49
CA VAL A 9 8.10 -4.19 -6.45
C VAL A 9 7.38 -4.99 -5.35
N MET A 10 7.16 -4.37 -4.17
CA MET A 10 6.42 -5.00 -3.08
C MET A 10 4.94 -5.25 -3.40
N VAL A 11 4.32 -4.36 -4.18
CA VAL A 11 2.92 -4.51 -4.62
C VAL A 11 2.83 -5.56 -5.73
N ASP A 12 3.69 -5.49 -6.74
CA ASP A 12 3.76 -6.48 -7.82
C ASP A 12 3.98 -7.89 -7.27
N ALA A 13 4.87 -8.03 -6.27
CA ALA A 13 5.09 -9.29 -5.58
C ALA A 13 3.84 -9.79 -4.84
N ALA A 14 3.12 -8.90 -4.13
CA ALA A 14 1.89 -9.29 -3.44
C ALA A 14 0.78 -9.69 -4.42
N GLU A 15 0.62 -8.95 -5.52
CA GLU A 15 -0.37 -9.24 -6.56
C GLU A 15 -0.08 -10.55 -7.31
N SER A 16 1.19 -10.99 -7.34
CA SER A 16 1.57 -12.30 -7.91
C SER A 16 1.05 -13.50 -7.12
N VAL A 17 0.64 -13.32 -5.85
CA VAL A 17 0.12 -14.40 -4.98
C VAL A 17 -1.30 -14.05 -4.50
N PRO A 18 -2.34 -14.73 -5.00
CA PRO A 18 -3.73 -14.44 -4.64
C PRO A 18 -3.96 -14.48 -3.13
N GLY A 19 -4.65 -13.46 -2.60
CA GLY A 19 -4.96 -13.36 -1.17
C GLY A 19 -3.82 -12.80 -0.31
N THR A 20 -2.71 -12.36 -0.90
CA THR A 20 -1.64 -11.67 -0.19
C THR A 20 -1.94 -10.19 -0.06
N ASP A 21 -2.06 -9.71 1.18
CA ASP A 21 -2.22 -8.29 1.47
C ASP A 21 -0.87 -7.55 1.32
N PRO A 22 -0.74 -6.55 0.44
CA PRO A 22 0.51 -5.79 0.24
C PRO A 22 0.95 -5.00 1.50
N ASP A 23 0.07 -4.81 2.49
CA ASP A 23 0.45 -4.25 3.80
C ASP A 23 1.30 -5.21 4.64
N ARG A 24 1.33 -6.50 4.29
CA ARG A 24 2.18 -7.52 4.96
C ARG A 24 3.60 -7.55 4.41
N CYS A 25 3.83 -6.97 3.23
CA CYS A 25 5.16 -6.84 2.65
C CYS A 25 6.01 -5.89 3.50
N GLY A 26 7.09 -6.40 4.10
CA GLY A 26 7.98 -5.61 4.96
C GLY A 26 8.97 -4.78 4.12
N PHE A 27 8.96 -3.46 4.30
CA PHE A 27 9.89 -2.56 3.58
C PHE A 27 11.36 -2.86 3.90
N THR A 28 11.67 -3.20 5.16
CA THR A 28 13.04 -3.56 5.56
C THR A 28 13.56 -4.77 4.79
N ILE A 29 12.71 -5.77 4.53
CA ILE A 29 13.09 -6.97 3.78
C ILE A 29 13.38 -6.61 2.33
N ALA A 30 12.52 -5.80 1.72
CA ALA A 30 12.73 -5.31 0.35
C ALA A 30 14.04 -4.51 0.23
N LEU A 31 14.32 -3.63 1.19
CA LEU A 31 15.53 -2.81 1.20
C LEU A 31 16.80 -3.65 1.38
N GLN A 32 16.79 -4.63 2.30
CA GLN A 32 17.94 -5.52 2.50
C GLN A 32 18.16 -6.41 1.28
N ALA A 33 17.10 -7.00 0.71
CA ALA A 33 17.22 -7.79 -0.51
C ALA A 33 17.80 -6.99 -1.69
N ALA A 34 17.34 -5.74 -1.87
CA ALA A 34 17.90 -4.86 -2.90
C ALA A 34 19.37 -4.50 -2.65
N ARG A 35 19.73 -4.27 -1.37
CA ARG A 35 21.13 -4.03 -0.99
C ARG A 35 21.99 -5.25 -1.28
N ASP A 36 21.54 -6.44 -0.90
CA ASP A 36 22.27 -7.69 -1.11
C ASP A 36 22.50 -7.94 -2.60
N GLN A 37 21.47 -7.77 -3.44
CA GLN A 37 21.63 -7.87 -4.90
C GLN A 37 22.69 -6.94 -5.47
N VAL A 38 22.72 -5.68 -5.03
CA VAL A 38 23.72 -4.69 -5.49
C VAL A 38 25.11 -5.06 -5.00
N VAL A 39 25.25 -5.50 -3.75
CA VAL A 39 26.55 -5.86 -3.15
C VAL A 39 27.12 -7.13 -3.76
N THR A 40 26.29 -8.16 -3.97
CA THR A 40 26.74 -9.44 -4.52
C THR A 40 26.74 -9.46 -6.05
N ALA A 41 26.25 -8.40 -6.70
CA ALA A 41 25.99 -8.33 -8.14
C ALA A 41 25.15 -9.53 -8.65
N CYS A 42 24.34 -10.13 -7.78
CA CYS A 42 23.51 -11.27 -8.14
C CYS A 42 22.25 -10.79 -8.84
N ASP A 43 21.84 -11.56 -9.85
CA ASP A 43 20.53 -11.41 -10.50
C ASP A 43 20.33 -10.04 -11.18
N VAL A 44 21.44 -9.39 -11.58
CA VAL A 44 21.44 -8.14 -12.35
C VAL A 44 21.10 -8.42 -13.82
N ILE A 45 21.52 -9.56 -14.35
CA ILE A 45 21.16 -10.08 -15.67
C ILE A 45 20.33 -11.35 -15.46
N THR A 46 19.04 -11.17 -15.22
CA THR A 46 18.13 -12.31 -14.99
C THR A 46 17.73 -12.92 -16.33
N THR A 47 17.99 -14.21 -16.54
CA THR A 47 17.62 -14.94 -17.77
C THR A 47 16.12 -15.27 -17.83
N THR A 48 15.43 -15.23 -16.70
CA THR A 48 13.98 -15.45 -16.59
C THR A 48 13.42 -14.66 -15.42
N PRO A 49 13.14 -13.35 -15.58
CA PRO A 49 12.55 -12.57 -14.51
C PRO A 49 11.12 -13.07 -14.29
N GLY A 50 10.90 -13.81 -13.20
CA GLY A 50 9.55 -14.05 -12.71
C GLY A 50 8.87 -12.72 -12.38
N PRO A 51 7.52 -12.68 -12.31
CA PRO A 51 6.76 -11.43 -12.17
C PRO A 51 7.14 -10.61 -10.92
N ALA A 52 7.71 -11.24 -9.89
CA ALA A 52 8.11 -10.58 -8.64
C ALA A 52 9.63 -10.28 -8.55
N GLY A 53 10.47 -10.91 -9.40
CA GLY A 53 11.94 -10.90 -9.28
C GLY A 53 12.47 -11.41 -7.93
N THR A 54 13.79 -11.42 -7.74
CA THR A 54 14.41 -11.92 -6.49
C THR A 54 14.05 -11.08 -5.25
N ILE A 55 13.92 -9.75 -5.39
CA ILE A 55 13.46 -8.90 -4.28
C ILE A 55 12.05 -9.31 -3.85
N GLY A 56 11.13 -9.47 -4.80
CA GLY A 56 9.75 -9.86 -4.51
C GLY A 56 9.67 -11.26 -3.89
N HIS A 57 10.48 -12.22 -4.35
CA HIS A 57 10.56 -13.54 -3.72
C HIS A 57 11.06 -13.47 -2.27
N ARG A 58 12.07 -12.65 -1.97
CA ARG A 58 12.53 -12.44 -0.59
C ARG A 58 11.43 -11.82 0.27
N VAL A 59 10.69 -10.84 -0.26
CA VAL A 59 9.56 -10.23 0.45
C VAL A 59 8.45 -11.24 0.73
N LEU A 60 8.07 -12.06 -0.25
CA LEU A 60 7.06 -13.11 -0.09
C LEU A 60 7.48 -14.20 0.90
N SER A 61 8.77 -14.52 0.99
CA SER A 61 9.29 -15.47 1.98
C SER A 61 9.25 -14.93 3.42
N GLY A 62 9.19 -13.61 3.59
CA GLY A 62 9.28 -12.93 4.88
C GLY A 62 8.04 -12.08 5.22
N LEU A 63 6.84 -12.50 4.79
CA LEU A 63 5.62 -11.74 5.05
C LEU A 63 5.38 -11.54 6.56
N LEU A 64 5.04 -10.31 6.93
CA LEU A 64 4.68 -9.99 8.30
C LEU A 64 3.38 -10.71 8.71
N SER A 65 3.24 -10.92 10.03
CA SER A 65 2.01 -11.46 10.61
C SER A 65 0.81 -10.61 10.22
N LEU A 66 -0.36 -11.25 10.07
CA LEU A 66 -1.59 -10.57 9.71
C LEU A 66 -1.88 -9.44 10.71
N ARG A 67 -2.12 -8.23 10.19
CA ARG A 67 -2.46 -7.08 11.04
C ARG A 67 -3.78 -7.36 11.76
N ARG A 68 -3.81 -7.12 13.08
CA ARG A 68 -5.04 -7.24 13.87
C ARG A 68 -6.16 -6.39 13.24
N PRO A 69 -7.37 -6.96 13.01
CA PRO A 69 -8.49 -6.22 12.44
C PRO A 69 -8.82 -4.99 13.30
N ARG A 70 -9.08 -3.86 12.64
CA ARG A 70 -9.57 -2.67 13.34
C ARG A 70 -11.04 -2.90 13.71
N VAL A 71 -11.32 -2.90 15.01
CA VAL A 71 -12.68 -3.10 15.57
C VAL A 71 -13.46 -1.80 15.77
N SER A 72 -12.90 -0.65 15.38
CA SER A 72 -13.52 0.65 15.56
C SER A 72 -13.19 1.58 14.41
N THR A 73 -14.17 2.40 14.02
CA THR A 73 -13.97 3.45 13.03
C THR A 73 -13.02 4.52 13.54
N ARG A 74 -12.19 5.07 12.64
CA ARG A 74 -11.26 6.16 12.98
C ARG A 74 -12.08 7.36 13.45
N LYS A 75 -11.96 7.71 14.74
CA LYS A 75 -12.44 9.02 15.22
C LYS A 75 -11.34 10.04 14.96
N VAL A 76 -11.67 11.10 14.24
CA VAL A 76 -10.83 12.31 14.21
C VAL A 76 -10.80 12.88 15.64
N LYS A 77 -9.67 13.47 16.04
CA LYS A 77 -9.58 14.21 17.30
C LYS A 77 -10.69 15.26 17.32
N SER A 78 -11.65 15.09 18.21
CA SER A 78 -12.76 16.01 18.38
C SER A 78 -12.55 16.80 19.67
N PRO A 79 -12.84 18.12 19.69
CA PRO A 79 -12.85 18.89 20.93
C PRO A 79 -13.97 18.46 21.88
N VAL A 80 -14.93 17.65 21.41
CA VAL A 80 -16.03 17.14 22.23
C VAL A 80 -15.53 15.98 23.10
N PRO A 81 -15.70 16.03 24.44
CA PRO A 81 -15.18 15.02 25.35
C PRO A 81 -15.81 13.65 25.10
N LEU A 82 -14.99 12.61 25.21
CA LEU A 82 -15.37 11.21 24.95
C LEU A 82 -16.65 10.81 25.70
N GLN A 83 -16.79 11.23 26.97
CA GLN A 83 -17.98 10.98 27.81
C GLN A 83 -19.29 11.52 27.22
N ARG A 84 -19.27 12.74 26.64
CA ARG A 84 -20.47 13.36 26.03
C ARG A 84 -20.87 12.65 24.73
N THR A 85 -19.91 12.05 24.02
CA THR A 85 -20.19 11.21 22.83
C THR A 85 -20.53 9.75 23.16
N LEU A 86 -20.09 9.23 24.32
CA LEU A 86 -20.41 7.89 24.81
C LEU A 86 -21.87 7.77 25.24
N ARG A 87 -22.42 8.79 25.91
CA ARG A 87 -23.83 8.80 26.34
C ARG A 87 -24.84 8.80 25.18
N ARG A 88 -24.43 9.24 23.98
CA ARG A 88 -25.21 9.13 22.73
C ARG A 88 -24.95 7.83 21.95
N ARG A 89 -24.12 6.92 22.46
CA ARG A 89 -23.74 5.67 21.79
C ARG A 89 -24.14 4.48 22.64
N GLN A 90 -25.44 4.29 22.83
CA GLN A 90 -25.94 2.93 23.05
C GLN A 90 -25.65 2.12 21.78
N ALA A 91 -25.00 0.97 21.98
CA ALA A 91 -24.73 -0.08 20.98
C ALA A 91 -24.25 0.40 19.59
N ARG A 92 -23.03 0.93 19.49
CA ARG A 92 -22.33 0.79 18.20
C ARG A 92 -21.77 -0.62 18.13
N ASP A 93 -22.43 -1.44 17.34
CA ASP A 93 -22.01 -2.76 16.93
C ASP A 93 -20.53 -2.73 16.50
N ARG A 94 -19.66 -3.33 17.33
CA ARG A 94 -18.20 -3.35 17.11
C ARG A 94 -17.87 -4.49 16.17
N ARG A 95 -18.30 -4.36 14.91
CA ARG A 95 -17.94 -5.34 13.89
C ARG A 95 -16.50 -5.11 13.43
N PRO A 96 -15.72 -6.18 13.19
CA PRO A 96 -14.43 -6.04 12.55
C PRO A 96 -14.62 -5.36 11.19
N VAL A 97 -13.77 -4.38 10.88
CA VAL A 97 -13.72 -3.83 9.52
C VAL A 97 -13.09 -4.91 8.64
N THR A 98 -13.91 -5.56 7.80
CA THR A 98 -13.50 -6.67 6.93
C THR A 98 -13.01 -6.22 5.56
N GLY A 99 -13.26 -4.96 5.19
CA GLY A 99 -12.83 -4.39 3.92
C GLY A 99 -13.00 -2.89 3.91
N LEU A 100 -12.22 -2.22 3.06
CA LEU A 100 -12.35 -0.81 2.76
C LEU A 100 -12.47 -0.71 1.24
N ASP A 101 -13.58 -0.15 0.75
CA ASP A 101 -13.71 0.19 -0.67
C ASP A 101 -13.26 1.63 -0.86
N ILE A 102 -12.37 1.85 -1.84
CA ILE A 102 -11.78 3.16 -2.13
C ILE A 102 -12.05 3.51 -3.58
N THR A 103 -12.98 4.43 -3.82
CA THR A 103 -13.23 4.97 -5.16
C THR A 103 -12.29 6.15 -5.43
N VAL A 104 -11.34 5.97 -6.35
CA VAL A 104 -10.42 7.04 -6.78
C VAL A 104 -11.01 7.77 -7.98
N GLN A 105 -11.38 9.05 -7.79
CA GLN A 105 -11.81 9.91 -8.89
C GLN A 105 -10.60 10.63 -9.50
N VAL A 106 -10.23 10.26 -10.73
CA VAL A 106 -9.18 10.97 -11.47
C VAL A 106 -9.78 12.20 -12.14
N ARG A 107 -9.40 13.40 -11.68
CA ARG A 107 -9.79 14.65 -12.33
C ARG A 107 -8.92 14.84 -13.58
N ARG A 108 -9.45 14.58 -14.78
CA ARG A 108 -8.78 14.95 -16.03
C ARG A 108 -8.70 16.47 -16.12
N ARG A 109 -7.49 17.03 -16.18
CA ARG A 109 -7.29 18.43 -16.61
C ARG A 109 -7.66 18.50 -18.09
N THR A 110 -8.76 19.16 -18.40
CA THR A 110 -9.04 19.60 -19.78
C THR A 110 -8.03 20.69 -20.14
N ALA A 111 -7.41 20.57 -21.31
CA ALA A 111 -6.55 21.61 -21.85
C ALA A 111 -7.41 22.87 -22.09
N ALA A 112 -6.91 24.04 -21.68
CA ALA A 112 -7.54 25.31 -21.99
C ALA A 112 -7.59 25.50 -23.52
N PRO A 113 -8.66 26.09 -24.08
CA PRO A 113 -8.71 26.36 -25.51
C PRO A 113 -7.61 27.34 -25.89
N ALA A 114 -6.84 27.01 -26.93
CA ALA A 114 -5.81 27.88 -27.49
C ALA A 114 -6.47 29.16 -28.03
N ASP A 115 -6.08 30.30 -27.46
CA ASP A 115 -6.53 31.61 -27.91
C ASP A 115 -5.97 31.87 -29.32
N ARG A 116 -6.86 31.95 -30.30
CA ARG A 116 -6.52 32.15 -31.72
C ARG A 116 -6.28 33.65 -31.93
N LEU A 117 -5.04 34.09 -31.67
CA LEU A 117 -4.54 35.37 -32.16
C LEU A 117 -4.65 35.39 -33.69
N THR A 118 -5.66 36.11 -34.19
CA THR A 118 -5.87 36.34 -35.62
C THR A 118 -5.26 37.71 -35.95
N ARG A 119 -4.31 37.69 -36.87
CA ARG A 119 -3.64 38.83 -37.49
C ARG A 119 -4.53 39.47 -38.54
#